data_AF-A0A9D1CWK8-F1
#
_entry.id   AF-A0A9D1CWK8-F1
#
_cell.length_a   1.000
_cell.length_b   1.000
_cell.length_c   1.000
_cell.angle_alpha   90.00
_cell.angle_beta   90.00
_cell.angle_gamma   90.00
#
_symmetry.space_group_name_H-M   'P 1'
#
loop_
_entity.id
_entity.type
_entity.pdbx_description
1 polymer ?
#
loop_
_entity_poly.entity_id
_entity_poly.type
_entity_poly.pdbx_seq_one_letter_code
_entity_poly.pdbx_strand_id
1 'polypeptide(L)'
;FRLLLSGAHGTHFAHFLDELVDIEVEYTYKYMEVIGCESVKQGVVTEDFIHMIVTAYFNGMFEVVRHGMPKEAAVRYIGMLNRYHMAGFDTIFNAQCP
;
A
#
# COMPACT_ATOMS: atom_id res chain seq x y z
N PHE A 1 1.94 -13.51 -10.89
CA PHE A 1 2.62 -12.62 -9.93
C PHE A 1 4.05 -13.02 -9.59
N ARG A 2 4.38 -14.25 -9.20
CA ARG A 2 5.77 -14.62 -8.83
C ARG A 2 6.84 -14.28 -9.89
N LEU A 3 6.52 -14.44 -11.18
CA LEU A 3 7.40 -14.02 -12.28
C LEU A 3 7.70 -12.51 -12.27
N LEU A 4 6.67 -11.69 -12.05
CA LEU A 4 6.82 -10.23 -11.96
C LEU A 4 7.63 -9.82 -10.72
N LEU A 5 7.44 -10.52 -9.59
CA LEU A 5 8.08 -10.16 -8.32
C LEU A 5 9.53 -10.64 -8.17
N SER A 6 9.91 -11.74 -8.84
CA SER A 6 11.20 -12.39 -8.61
C SER A 6 11.96 -12.74 -9.88
N GLY A 7 11.33 -12.64 -11.05
CA GLY A 7 11.92 -12.98 -12.34
C GLY A 7 11.97 -11.84 -13.34
N ALA A 8 11.47 -10.65 -12.99
CA ALA A 8 11.37 -9.52 -13.91
C ALA A 8 12.65 -8.69 -14.05
N HIS A 9 13.68 -8.98 -13.23
CA HIS A 9 14.95 -8.26 -13.28
C HIS A 9 15.56 -8.31 -14.70
N GLY A 10 15.92 -7.14 -15.23
CA GLY A 10 16.46 -7.00 -16.59
C GLY A 10 15.39 -7.02 -17.70
N THR A 11 14.10 -7.06 -17.36
CA THR A 11 12.98 -6.90 -18.29
C THR A 11 12.31 -5.54 -18.11
N HIS A 12 11.43 -5.14 -19.03
CA HIS A 12 10.59 -3.95 -18.87
C HIS A 12 9.72 -4.00 -17.59
N PHE A 13 9.50 -5.18 -17.00
CA PHE A 13 8.67 -5.33 -15.80
C PHE A 13 9.49 -5.25 -14.49
N ALA A 14 10.77 -4.88 -14.54
CA ALA A 14 11.63 -4.82 -13.37
C ALA A 14 11.11 -3.89 -12.26
N HIS A 15 10.37 -2.84 -12.64
CA HIS A 15 9.79 -1.83 -11.74
C HIS A 15 8.30 -2.01 -11.50
N PHE A 16 7.73 -3.17 -11.83
CA PHE A 16 6.29 -3.41 -11.72
C PHE A 16 5.70 -3.08 -10.34
N LEU A 17 6.44 -3.38 -9.26
CA LEU A 17 5.97 -3.08 -7.90
C LEU A 17 6.07 -1.59 -7.58
N ASP A 18 7.15 -0.95 -8.01
CA ASP A 18 7.37 0.49 -7.82
C ASP A 18 6.27 1.28 -8.55
N GLU A 19 5.95 0.90 -9.80
CA GLU A 19 4.87 1.51 -10.59
C GLU A 19 3.49 1.34 -9.92
N LEU A 20 3.21 0.19 -9.30
CA LEU A 20 1.97 -0.01 -8.55
C LEU A 20 1.90 0.88 -7.31
N VAL A 21 3.02 1.05 -6.61
CA VAL A 21 3.13 1.95 -5.46
C VAL A 21 2.89 3.38 -5.91
N ASP A 22 3.56 3.85 -6.96
CA ASP A 22 3.44 5.22 -7.47
C ASP A 22 1.99 5.56 -7.84
N ILE A 23 1.30 4.66 -8.55
CA ILE A 23 -0.12 4.82 -8.88
C ILE A 23 -0.97 4.96 -7.63
N GLU A 24 -0.81 4.04 -6.67
CA GLU A 24 -1.63 4.03 -5.46
C GLU A 24 -1.36 5.26 -4.58
N VAL A 25 -0.10 5.72 -4.48
CA VAL A 25 0.28 6.95 -3.78
C VAL A 25 -0.36 8.16 -4.43
N GLU A 26 -0.22 8.31 -5.74
CA GLU A 26 -0.75 9.45 -6.51
C GLU A 26 -2.26 9.58 -6.30
N TYR A 27 -3.01 8.47 -6.46
CA TYR A 27 -4.46 8.50 -6.35
C TYR A 27 -4.95 8.60 -4.91
N THR A 28 -4.23 8.00 -3.94
CA THR A 28 -4.56 8.16 -2.51
C THR A 28 -4.39 9.62 -2.09
N TYR A 29 -3.26 10.25 -2.44
CA TYR A 29 -2.99 11.62 -2.08
C TYR A 29 -3.98 12.59 -2.73
N LYS A 30 -4.26 12.44 -4.03
CA LYS A 30 -5.30 13.21 -4.74
C LYS A 30 -6.67 13.04 -4.10
N TYR A 31 -7.04 11.82 -3.72
CA TYR A 31 -8.31 11.56 -3.05
C TYR A 31 -8.38 12.33 -1.71
N MET A 32 -7.31 12.29 -0.90
CA MET A 32 -7.23 13.01 0.37
C MET A 32 -7.37 14.53 0.19
N GLU A 33 -6.77 15.10 -0.85
CA GLU A 33 -6.93 16.52 -1.20
C GLU A 33 -8.38 16.85 -1.57
N VAL A 34 -9.01 16.01 -2.41
CA VAL A 34 -10.39 16.22 -2.88
C VAL A 34 -11.42 16.15 -1.76
N ILE A 35 -11.28 15.21 -0.83
CA ILE A 35 -12.17 15.12 0.35
C ILE A 35 -11.82 16.15 1.43
N GLY A 36 -10.75 16.91 1.24
CA GLY A 36 -10.31 17.95 2.17
C GLY A 36 -9.81 17.41 3.50
N CYS A 37 -9.09 16.28 3.48
CA CYS A 37 -8.55 15.65 4.68
C CYS A 37 -7.66 16.62 5.47
N GLU A 38 -7.99 16.81 6.76
CA GLU A 38 -7.34 17.81 7.61
C GLU A 38 -5.85 17.50 7.81
N SER A 39 -5.49 16.21 7.89
CA SER A 39 -4.12 15.73 8.02
C SER A 39 -3.22 16.18 6.86
N VAL A 40 -3.77 16.28 5.64
CA VAL A 40 -3.06 16.79 4.46
C VAL A 40 -2.99 18.32 4.49
N LYS A 41 -4.10 18.99 4.83
CA LYS A 41 -4.12 20.47 4.94
C LYS A 41 -3.14 21.01 5.97
N GLN A 42 -2.96 20.30 7.08
CA GLN A 42 -2.02 20.65 8.15
C GLN A 42 -0.57 20.22 7.84
N GLY A 43 -0.34 19.52 6.73
CA GLY A 43 0.98 19.00 6.35
C GLY A 43 1.49 17.88 7.26
N VAL A 44 0.63 17.29 8.09
CA VAL A 44 0.98 16.16 8.98
C VAL A 44 1.18 14.89 8.16
N VAL A 45 0.35 14.70 7.13
CA VAL A 45 0.44 13.58 6.20
C VAL A 45 0.96 14.11 4.85
N THR A 46 2.15 13.65 4.48
CA THR A 46 2.84 14.02 3.24
C THR A 46 2.78 12.88 2.22
N GLU A 47 3.03 13.20 0.96
CA GLU A 47 3.17 12.20 -0.11
C GLU A 47 4.25 11.17 0.22
N ASP A 48 5.40 11.58 0.78
CA ASP A 48 6.45 10.68 1.25
C ASP A 48 5.94 9.67 2.29
N PHE A 49 5.11 10.13 3.23
CA PHE A 49 4.54 9.24 4.24
C PHE A 49 3.55 8.26 3.63
N ILE A 50 2.69 8.73 2.70
CA ILE A 50 1.80 7.84 1.94
C ILE A 50 2.60 6.81 1.13
N HIS A 51 3.71 7.23 0.52
CA HIS A 51 4.62 6.34 -0.19
C HIS A 51 5.20 5.25 0.72
N MET A 52 5.64 5.60 1.94
CA MET A 52 6.13 4.61 2.92
C MET A 52 5.08 3.55 3.26
N ILE A 53 3.84 3.98 3.57
CA ILE A 53 2.79 3.04 4.02
C ILE A 53 2.25 2.18 2.88
N VAL A 54 2.11 2.74 1.67
CA VAL A 54 1.68 2.01 0.48
C VAL A 54 2.74 0.99 0.06
N THR A 55 4.03 1.38 0.09
CA THR A 55 5.16 0.46 -0.15
C THR A 55 5.13 -0.70 0.84
N ALA A 56 4.91 -0.43 2.13
CA ALA A 56 4.82 -1.46 3.16
C ALA A 56 3.62 -2.40 2.92
N TYR A 57 2.46 -1.85 2.55
CA TYR A 57 1.25 -2.62 2.26
C TYR A 57 1.46 -3.60 1.11
N PHE A 58 1.94 -3.11 -0.05
CA PHE A 58 2.16 -3.96 -1.21
C PHE A 58 3.25 -5.01 -0.96
N ASN A 59 4.35 -4.63 -0.31
CA ASN A 59 5.38 -5.61 0.03
C ASN A 59 4.85 -6.72 0.94
N GLY A 60 4.12 -6.37 2.00
CA GLY A 60 3.51 -7.33 2.91
C GLY A 60 2.50 -8.25 2.21
N MET A 61 1.65 -7.69 1.35
CA MET A 61 0.68 -8.47 0.56
C MET A 61 1.39 -9.47 -0.36
N PHE A 62 2.50 -9.09 -0.99
CA PHE A 62 3.21 -9.97 -1.93
C PHE A 62 4.11 -11.02 -1.26
N GLU A 63 4.37 -10.93 0.05
CA GLU A 63 5.09 -11.98 0.79
C GLU A 63 4.44 -13.36 0.65
N VAL A 64 3.10 -13.43 0.61
CA VAL A 64 2.40 -14.71 0.44
C VAL A 64 2.73 -15.38 -0.90
N VAL A 65 3.03 -14.58 -1.93
CA VAL A 65 3.44 -15.05 -3.27
C VAL A 65 4.93 -15.41 -3.27
N ARG A 66 5.78 -14.59 -2.65
CA ARG A 66 7.23 -14.83 -2.57
C ARG A 66 7.55 -16.11 -1.80
N HIS A 67 6.80 -16.39 -0.73
CA HIS A 67 6.93 -17.60 0.07
C HIS A 67 6.15 -18.82 -0.48
N GLY A 68 5.41 -18.66 -1.57
CA GLY A 68 4.66 -19.77 -2.17
C GLY A 68 3.62 -20.38 -1.23
N MET A 69 2.91 -19.55 -0.45
CA MET A 69 1.95 -20.03 0.53
C MET A 69 0.74 -20.71 -0.12
N PRO A 70 0.15 -21.75 0.51
CA PRO A 70 -1.13 -22.31 0.06
C PRO A 70 -2.24 -21.26 0.04
N LYS A 71 -3.20 -21.42 -0.86
CA LYS A 71 -4.28 -20.44 -1.11
C LYS A 71 -5.03 -20.07 0.17
N GLU A 72 -5.35 -21.06 1.00
CA GLU A 72 -6.11 -20.88 2.25
C GLU A 72 -5.34 -20.02 3.26
N ALA A 73 -4.02 -20.22 3.34
CA ALA A 73 -3.14 -19.42 4.17
C ALA A 73 -2.97 -18.00 3.61
N ALA A 74 -2.76 -17.88 2.29
CA ALA A 74 -2.63 -16.59 1.62
C ALA A 74 -3.87 -15.71 1.82
N VAL A 75 -5.07 -16.25 1.61
CA VAL A 75 -6.34 -15.53 1.82
C VAL A 75 -6.47 -15.06 3.26
N ARG A 76 -6.15 -15.93 4.23
CA ARG A 76 -6.19 -15.58 5.65
C ARG A 76 -5.23 -14.44 5.99
N TYR A 77 -3.96 -14.52 5.57
CA TYR A 77 -2.96 -13.52 5.91
C TYR A 77 -3.16 -12.19 5.18
N ILE A 78 -3.57 -12.20 3.91
CA ILE A 78 -3.99 -10.98 3.21
C ILE A 78 -5.15 -10.32 3.95
N GLY A 79 -6.14 -11.10 4.42
CA GLY A 79 -7.26 -10.56 5.19
C GLY A 79 -6.82 -9.91 6.51
N MET A 80 -5.84 -10.50 7.21
CA MET A 80 -5.27 -9.92 8.44
C MET A 80 -4.49 -8.63 8.15
N LEU A 81 -3.63 -8.64 7.12
CA LEU A 81 -2.87 -7.46 6.68
C LEU A 81 -3.79 -6.33 6.24
N ASN A 82 -4.85 -6.63 5.47
CA ASN A 82 -5.82 -5.64 5.05
C ASN A 82 -6.50 -4.98 6.25
N ARG A 83 -6.94 -5.75 7.26
CA ARG A 83 -7.53 -5.16 8.48
C ARG A 83 -6.54 -4.26 9.24
N TYR A 84 -5.29 -4.68 9.35
CA TYR A 84 -4.23 -3.89 9.99
C TYR A 84 -3.99 -2.56 9.26
N HIS A 85 -3.81 -2.61 7.94
CA HIS A 85 -3.58 -1.41 7.15
C HIS A 85 -4.81 -0.51 7.09
N MET A 86 -6.02 -1.05 6.94
CA MET A 86 -7.25 -0.25 6.94
C MET A 86 -7.46 0.49 8.27
N ALA A 87 -7.20 -0.16 9.42
CA ALA A 87 -7.26 0.50 10.71
C ALA A 87 -6.20 1.62 10.83
N GLY A 88 -4.98 1.38 10.32
CA GLY A 88 -3.94 2.42 10.27
C GLY A 88 -4.25 3.57 9.30
N PHE A 89 -4.90 3.31 8.17
CA PHE A 89 -5.36 4.35 7.25
C PHE A 89 -6.51 5.16 7.84
N ASP A 90 -7.43 4.53 8.57
CA ASP A 90 -8.55 5.22 9.21
C ASP A 90 -8.07 6.35 10.15
N THR A 91 -6.98 6.12 10.90
CA THR A 91 -6.39 7.15 11.78
C THR A 91 -5.76 8.32 11.00
N ILE A 92 -5.32 8.08 9.76
CA ILE A 92 -4.77 9.08 8.86
C ILE A 92 -5.90 9.92 8.26
N PHE A 93 -6.97 9.26 7.78
CA PHE A 93 -8.12 9.90 7.13
C PHE A 93 -9.00 10.68 8.10
N ASN A 94 -9.22 10.14 9.29
CA ASN A 94 -10.17 10.65 10.28
C ASN A 94 -9.47 11.27 11.49
N ALA A 95 -8.45 12.10 11.30
CA ALA A 95 -7.70 12.77 12.38
C ALA A 95 -8.52 13.77 13.22
N GLN A 96 -9.86 13.68 13.21
CA GLN A 96 -10.77 14.33 14.13
C GLN A 96 -11.40 13.32 15.10
N CYS A 97 -10.65 12.89 16.11
CA CYS A 97 -11.14 12.63 17.47
C CYS A 97 -9.96 12.23 18.38
N PRO A 98 -9.93 12.67 19.65
CA PRO A 98 -8.79 12.52 20.57
C PRO A 98 -8.37 11.07 20.83
#